data_AF-A0A7S1NW08-F1
#
_entry.id   AF-A0A7S1NW08-F1
#
_cell.length_a   1.000
_cell.length_b   1.000
_cell.length_c   1.000
_cell.angle_alpha   90.00
_cell.angle_beta   90.00
_cell.angle_gamma   90.00
#
_symmetry.space_group_name_H-M   'P 1'
#
loop_
_entity.id
_entity.type
_entity.pdbx_description
1 polymer ?
#
loop_
_entity_poly.entity_id
_entity_poly.type
_entity_poly.pdbx_seq_one_letter_code
_entity_poly.pdbx_strand_id
1 'polypeptide(L)'
;SLVRYRDWFEAGGGEMDGITLEHLPAYNTSVIAARALPPSTAVARVPLHMCIHAMTAYHCPRIGACLRAMKERGLIDDRTAVCLFLAQEQALGAQSVWEAYISVLPTTFTTPLQHTPEQFSLLRDTPLGKLTELTKHEIKTTFEAVIEAAVKEPKTFGAL
;
A
#
# COMPACT_ATOMS: atom_id res chain seq x y z
N SER A 1 3.41 -13.04 8.99
CA SER A 1 2.42 -13.58 9.95
C SER A 1 2.09 -12.50 10.97
N LEU A 2 0.92 -12.53 11.62
CA LEU A 2 0.52 -11.50 12.59
C LEU A 2 1.46 -11.42 13.81
N VAL A 3 2.09 -12.53 14.19
CA VAL A 3 3.12 -12.57 15.25
C VAL A 3 4.34 -11.74 14.84
N ARG A 4 4.92 -12.01 13.65
CA ARG A 4 6.07 -11.25 13.16
C ARG A 4 5.77 -9.77 12.98
N TYR A 5 4.56 -9.44 12.52
CA TYR A 5 4.11 -8.06 12.43
C TYR A 5 4.09 -7.37 13.80
N ARG A 6 3.56 -8.05 14.83
CA ARG A 6 3.54 -7.52 16.20
C ARG A 6 4.96 -7.28 16.73
N ASP A 7 5.85 -8.25 16.58
CA ASP A 7 7.24 -8.12 17.04
C ASP A 7 7.94 -6.93 16.37
N TRP A 8 7.76 -6.78 15.05
CA TRP A 8 8.28 -5.65 14.29
C TRP A 8 7.66 -4.31 14.73
N PHE A 9 6.35 -4.29 14.95
CA PHE A 9 5.61 -3.10 15.37
C PHE A 9 6.09 -2.60 16.73
N GLU A 10 6.21 -3.50 17.70
CA GLU A 10 6.68 -3.20 19.05
C GLU A 10 8.16 -2.80 19.07
N ALA A 11 9.01 -3.48 18.28
CA ALA A 11 10.43 -3.11 18.14
C ALA A 11 10.64 -1.72 17.52
N GLY A 12 9.71 -1.25 16.68
CA GLY A 12 9.69 0.11 16.13
C GLY A 12 9.13 1.17 17.09
N GLY A 13 8.72 0.79 18.30
CA GLY A 13 8.10 1.68 19.29
C GLY A 13 6.59 1.85 19.13
N GLY A 14 5.95 0.98 18.33
CA GLY A 14 4.51 0.86 18.29
C GLY A 14 3.97 0.26 19.57
N GLU A 15 2.83 0.77 20.04
CA GLU A 15 2.14 0.26 21.23
C GLU A 15 0.77 -0.27 20.84
N MET A 16 0.38 -1.42 21.38
CA MET A 16 -0.98 -1.94 21.30
C MET A 16 -1.44 -2.35 22.70
N ASP A 17 -2.59 -1.86 23.14
CA ASP A 17 -3.13 -2.18 24.47
C ASP A 17 -4.60 -2.60 24.40
N GLY A 18 -4.91 -3.70 25.08
CA GLY A 18 -6.26 -4.25 25.18
C GLY A 18 -6.84 -4.76 23.86
N ILE A 19 -6.01 -4.90 22.82
CA ILE A 19 -6.39 -5.42 21.50
C ILE A 19 -5.47 -6.54 21.03
N THR A 20 -6.02 -7.41 20.20
CA THR A 20 -5.29 -8.44 19.46
C THR A 20 -5.56 -8.33 17.96
N LEU A 21 -4.69 -8.95 17.17
CA LEU A 21 -4.84 -9.05 15.72
C LEU A 21 -5.18 -10.49 15.37
N GLU A 22 -6.25 -10.68 14.61
CA GLU A 22 -6.71 -12.00 14.20
C GLU A 22 -7.16 -11.99 12.74
N HIS A 23 -7.17 -13.16 12.11
CA HIS A 23 -7.78 -13.33 10.80
C HIS A 23 -9.23 -13.77 10.96
N LEU A 24 -10.15 -12.88 10.59
CA LEU A 24 -11.58 -13.20 10.55
C LEU A 24 -12.00 -13.58 9.13
N PRO A 25 -12.77 -14.66 8.93
CA PRO A 25 -13.14 -15.15 7.60
C PRO A 25 -13.80 -14.10 6.68
N ALA A 26 -14.59 -13.19 7.24
CA ALA A 26 -15.31 -12.16 6.48
C ALA A 26 -14.54 -10.84 6.30
N TYR A 27 -13.50 -10.60 7.12
CA TYR A 27 -12.86 -9.29 7.26
C TYR A 27 -11.34 -9.32 7.11
N ASN A 28 -10.74 -10.50 6.86
CA ASN A 28 -9.31 -10.73 6.85
C ASN A 28 -8.65 -10.28 8.17
N THR A 29 -7.45 -9.70 8.11
CA THR A 29 -6.74 -9.15 9.28
C THR A 29 -7.59 -8.09 9.97
N SER A 30 -7.96 -8.37 11.22
CA SER A 30 -8.89 -7.56 12.02
C SER A 30 -8.31 -7.25 13.39
N VAL A 31 -8.70 -6.11 13.96
CA VAL A 31 -8.38 -5.72 15.33
C VAL A 31 -9.54 -6.12 16.23
N ILE A 32 -9.27 -6.89 17.27
CA ILE A 32 -10.28 -7.41 18.21
C ILE A 32 -9.94 -6.96 19.62
N ALA A 33 -10.95 -6.55 20.39
CA ALA A 33 -10.78 -6.24 21.80
C ALA A 33 -10.46 -7.53 22.60
N ALA A 34 -9.34 -7.55 23.30
CA ALA A 34 -8.93 -8.67 24.15
C ALA A 34 -9.57 -8.62 25.54
N ARG A 35 -10.20 -7.49 25.88
CA ARG A 35 -10.92 -7.23 27.13
C ARG A 35 -11.95 -6.12 26.92
N ALA A 36 -12.79 -5.87 27.91
CA ALA A 36 -13.67 -4.71 27.89
C ALA A 36 -12.84 -3.41 27.85
N LEU A 37 -13.14 -2.52 26.91
CA LEU A 37 -12.46 -1.24 26.71
C LEU A 37 -13.42 -0.09 27.05
N PRO A 38 -13.13 0.74 28.06
CA PRO A 38 -13.88 1.97 28.29
C PRO A 38 -13.85 2.90 27.08
N PRO A 39 -14.86 3.79 26.91
CA PRO A 39 -14.82 4.84 25.91
C PRO A 39 -13.53 5.67 26.01
N SER A 40 -13.02 6.12 24.86
CA SER A 40 -11.78 6.93 24.75
C SER A 40 -10.49 6.25 25.20
N THR A 41 -10.49 4.92 25.39
CA THR A 41 -9.25 4.15 25.62
C THR A 41 -8.37 4.18 24.37
N ALA A 42 -7.12 4.61 24.51
CA ALA A 42 -6.13 4.50 23.44
C ALA A 42 -5.71 3.03 23.27
N VAL A 43 -6.05 2.42 22.14
CA VAL A 43 -5.77 1.00 21.87
C VAL A 43 -4.49 0.76 21.09
N ALA A 44 -4.00 1.79 20.38
CA ALA A 44 -2.76 1.72 19.64
C ALA A 44 -2.08 3.09 19.57
N ARG A 45 -0.74 3.09 19.51
CA ARG A 45 0.09 4.25 19.16
C ARG A 45 1.05 3.84 18.06
N VAL A 46 1.10 4.62 16.98
CA VAL A 46 1.98 4.37 15.84
C VAL A 46 2.97 5.52 15.74
N PRO A 47 4.28 5.27 15.94
CA PRO A 47 5.31 6.26 15.67
C PRO A 47 5.29 6.70 14.22
N LEU A 48 5.43 8.01 13.96
CA LEU A 48 5.34 8.56 12.60
C LEU A 48 6.37 7.96 11.64
N HIS A 49 7.55 7.59 12.13
CA HIS A 49 8.60 6.98 11.30
C HIS A 49 8.24 5.57 10.80
N MET A 50 7.22 4.93 11.40
CA MET A 50 6.64 3.67 10.93
C MET A 50 5.47 3.88 9.97
N CYS A 51 5.12 5.12 9.62
CA CYS A 51 4.11 5.40 8.61
C CYS A 51 4.76 5.47 7.22
N ILE A 52 4.10 4.86 6.24
CA ILE A 52 4.47 5.00 4.83
C ILE A 52 3.68 6.16 4.25
N HIS A 53 4.40 7.24 3.89
CA HIS A 53 3.84 8.41 3.23
C HIS A 53 4.75 8.87 2.08
N ALA A 54 4.32 9.89 1.31
CA ALA A 54 5.05 10.35 0.13
C ALA A 54 6.53 10.68 0.42
N MET A 55 6.81 11.38 1.54
CA MET A 55 8.20 11.66 1.92
C MET A 55 9.02 10.41 2.25
N THR A 56 8.41 9.32 2.77
CA THR A 56 9.09 8.02 2.94
C THR A 56 9.55 7.49 1.59
N ALA A 57 8.68 7.56 0.58
CA ALA A 57 8.99 7.15 -0.78
C ALA A 57 10.10 8.03 -1.42
N TYR A 58 9.97 9.35 -1.33
CA TYR A 58 10.95 10.26 -1.90
C TYR A 58 12.30 10.20 -1.19
N HIS A 59 12.36 9.95 0.11
CA HIS A 59 13.62 9.78 0.82
C HIS A 59 14.21 8.37 0.71
N CYS A 60 13.54 7.43 0.02
CA CYS A 60 14.08 6.10 -0.19
C CYS A 60 15.42 6.17 -0.94
N PRO A 61 16.54 5.64 -0.37
CA PRO A 61 17.85 5.74 -1.00
C PRO A 61 17.94 5.04 -2.37
N ARG A 62 17.09 4.03 -2.62
CA ARG A 62 17.14 3.22 -3.85
C ARG A 62 16.39 3.87 -5.01
N ILE A 63 15.16 4.35 -4.76
CA ILE A 63 14.25 4.81 -5.82
C ILE A 63 13.82 6.28 -5.67
N GLY A 64 14.11 6.91 -4.52
CA GLY A 64 13.56 8.22 -4.17
C GLY A 64 13.98 9.35 -5.12
N ALA A 65 15.20 9.30 -5.66
CA ALA A 65 15.65 10.24 -6.69
C ALA A 65 14.85 10.11 -7.98
N CYS A 66 14.54 8.87 -8.40
CA CYS A 66 13.75 8.63 -9.60
C CYS A 66 12.28 9.03 -9.39
N LEU A 67 11.71 8.75 -8.22
CA LEU A 67 10.35 9.18 -7.88
C LEU A 67 10.21 10.71 -7.90
N ARG A 68 11.20 11.45 -7.39
CA ARG A 68 11.21 12.92 -7.50
C ARG A 68 11.27 13.39 -8.95
N ALA A 69 12.15 12.81 -9.77
CA ALA A 69 12.26 13.18 -11.18
C ALA A 69 10.96 12.92 -11.96
N MET A 70 10.28 11.79 -11.70
CA MET A 70 8.96 11.52 -12.30
C MET A 70 7.88 12.50 -11.83
N LYS A 71 7.89 12.84 -10.53
CA LYS A 71 6.95 13.81 -9.94
C LYS A 71 7.12 15.20 -10.55
N GLU A 72 8.36 15.68 -10.70
CA GLU A 72 8.69 16.97 -11.32
C GLU A 72 8.22 17.05 -12.78
N ARG A 73 8.23 15.91 -13.48
CA ARG A 73 7.73 15.79 -14.87
C ARG A 73 6.22 15.58 -14.96
N GLY A 74 5.52 15.51 -13.82
CA GLY A 74 4.08 15.25 -13.77
C GLY A 74 3.68 13.82 -14.17
N LEU A 75 4.61 12.88 -14.20
CA LEU A 75 4.34 11.48 -14.57
C LEU A 75 3.66 10.69 -13.46
N ILE A 76 3.93 11.06 -12.21
CA ILE A 76 3.36 10.41 -11.03
C ILE A 76 2.87 11.44 -10.02
N ASP A 77 1.85 11.08 -9.26
CA ASP A 77 1.42 11.80 -8.06
C ASP A 77 2.01 11.17 -6.78
N ASP A 78 1.65 11.73 -5.62
CA ASP A 78 2.15 11.24 -4.32
C ASP A 78 1.67 9.82 -4.02
N ARG A 79 0.44 9.50 -4.45
CA ARG A 79 -0.14 8.17 -4.30
C ARG A 79 0.65 7.14 -5.09
N THR A 80 0.95 7.44 -6.36
CA THR A 80 1.74 6.57 -7.24
C THR A 80 3.16 6.40 -6.70
N ALA A 81 3.78 7.45 -6.14
CA ALA A 81 5.07 7.34 -5.47
C ALA A 81 5.04 6.36 -4.28
N VAL A 82 3.99 6.40 -3.45
CA VAL A 82 3.80 5.44 -2.35
C VAL A 82 3.58 4.01 -2.88
N CYS A 83 2.81 3.83 -3.95
CA CYS A 83 2.60 2.52 -4.57
C CYS A 83 3.90 1.93 -5.12
N LEU A 84 4.73 2.72 -5.79
CA LEU A 84 6.03 2.28 -6.32
C LEU A 84 7.01 1.96 -5.19
N PHE A 85 7.00 2.74 -4.10
CA PHE A 85 7.76 2.43 -2.90
C PHE A 85 7.35 1.08 -2.28
N LEU A 86 6.05 0.83 -2.15
CA LEU A 86 5.54 -0.45 -1.65
C LEU A 86 5.94 -1.63 -2.55
N ALA A 87 5.87 -1.47 -3.87
CA ALA A 87 6.29 -2.49 -4.83
C ALA A 87 7.79 -2.79 -4.71
N GLN A 88 8.62 -1.76 -4.57
CA GLN A 88 10.06 -1.91 -4.37
C GLN A 88 10.38 -2.64 -3.05
N GLU A 89 9.76 -2.21 -1.95
CA GLU A 89 9.98 -2.85 -0.64
C GLU A 89 9.47 -4.30 -0.63
N GLN A 90 8.38 -4.59 -1.35
CA GLN A 90 7.91 -5.96 -1.56
C GLN A 90 8.93 -6.80 -2.34
N ALA A 91 9.53 -6.25 -3.40
CA ALA A 91 10.52 -6.94 -4.23
C ALA A 91 11.81 -7.29 -3.45
N LEU A 92 12.17 -6.49 -2.44
CA LEU A 92 13.30 -6.75 -1.56
C LEU A 92 13.07 -7.93 -0.59
N GLY A 93 11.82 -8.31 -0.35
CA GLY A 93 11.45 -9.39 0.55
C GLY A 93 12.09 -9.22 1.93
N ALA A 94 12.82 -10.24 2.40
CA ALA A 94 13.46 -10.26 3.71
C ALA A 94 14.53 -9.16 3.94
N GLN A 95 14.97 -8.47 2.89
CA GLN A 95 15.89 -7.33 3.00
C GLN A 95 15.17 -6.00 3.27
N SER A 96 13.84 -5.97 3.18
CA SER A 96 13.03 -4.80 3.49
C SER A 96 12.79 -4.68 5.00
N VAL A 97 12.98 -3.47 5.52
CA VAL A 97 12.56 -3.15 6.90
C VAL A 97 11.04 -3.15 7.06
N TRP A 98 10.29 -3.12 5.95
CA TRP A 98 8.82 -3.11 5.90
C TRP A 98 8.23 -4.50 5.63
N GLU A 99 9.06 -5.55 5.52
CA GLU A 99 8.60 -6.90 5.17
C GLU A 99 7.47 -7.38 6.09
N ALA A 100 7.62 -7.18 7.41
CA ALA A 100 6.63 -7.64 8.37
C ALA A 100 5.26 -6.95 8.17
N TYR A 101 5.25 -5.65 7.86
CA TYR A 101 4.06 -4.88 7.50
C TYR A 101 3.46 -5.34 6.16
N ILE A 102 4.28 -5.46 5.12
CA ILE A 102 3.84 -5.86 3.78
C ILE A 102 3.27 -7.29 3.80
N SER A 103 3.86 -8.19 4.61
CA SER A 103 3.45 -9.59 4.70
C SER A 103 2.05 -9.81 5.25
N VAL A 104 1.46 -8.81 5.90
CA VAL A 104 0.10 -8.88 6.47
C VAL A 104 -0.93 -8.07 5.68
N LEU A 105 -0.51 -7.41 4.59
CA LEU A 105 -1.42 -6.72 3.69
C LEU A 105 -2.31 -7.72 2.92
N PRO A 106 -3.57 -7.33 2.62
CA PRO A 106 -4.42 -8.13 1.74
C PRO A 106 -3.80 -8.28 0.36
N THR A 107 -3.86 -9.50 -0.19
CA THR A 107 -3.46 -9.79 -1.58
C THR A 107 -4.63 -9.70 -2.55
N THR A 108 -5.85 -9.60 -2.02
CA THR A 108 -7.09 -9.47 -2.78
C THR A 108 -7.95 -8.37 -2.17
N PHE A 109 -8.78 -7.75 -3.02
CA PHE A 109 -9.68 -6.66 -2.66
C PHE A 109 -11.04 -6.89 -3.31
N THR A 110 -12.11 -6.50 -2.63
CA THR A 110 -13.48 -6.61 -3.16
C THR A 110 -13.89 -5.40 -4.00
N THR A 111 -12.92 -4.60 -4.45
CA THR A 111 -13.19 -3.41 -5.27
C THR A 111 -13.64 -3.81 -6.68
N PRO A 112 -14.51 -3.01 -7.34
CA PRO A 112 -14.89 -3.22 -8.74
C PRO A 112 -13.72 -3.32 -9.73
N LEU A 113 -12.54 -2.82 -9.37
CA LEU A 113 -11.31 -2.95 -10.15
C LEU A 113 -10.90 -4.42 -10.35
N GLN A 114 -11.21 -5.29 -9.39
CA GLN A 114 -10.89 -6.73 -9.42
C GLN A 114 -12.03 -7.62 -9.93
N HIS A 115 -13.18 -7.05 -10.31
CA HIS A 115 -14.32 -7.81 -10.81
C HIS A 115 -13.98 -8.50 -12.14
N THR A 116 -14.48 -9.73 -12.32
CA THR A 116 -14.50 -10.39 -13.63
C THR A 116 -15.40 -9.62 -14.60
N PRO A 117 -15.28 -9.84 -15.92
CA PRO A 117 -16.18 -9.22 -16.90
C PRO A 117 -17.66 -9.44 -16.59
N GLU A 118 -18.03 -10.62 -16.10
CA GLU A 118 -19.41 -10.99 -15.73
C GLU A 118 -19.87 -10.18 -14.51
N GLN A 119 -19.06 -10.12 -13.45
CA GLN A 119 -19.36 -9.32 -12.25
C GLN A 119 -19.44 -7.82 -12.57
N PHE A 120 -18.58 -7.34 -13.47
CA PHE A 120 -18.56 -5.95 -13.88
C PHE A 120 -19.77 -5.59 -14.76
N SER A 121 -20.33 -6.54 -15.51
CA SER A 121 -21.52 -6.31 -16.34
C SER A 121 -22.71 -5.81 -15.53
N LEU A 122 -22.83 -6.24 -14.27
CA LEU A 122 -23.86 -5.80 -13.31
C LEU A 122 -23.74 -4.31 -12.93
N LEU A 123 -22.55 -3.71 -13.13
CA LEU A 123 -22.26 -2.33 -12.75
C LEU A 123 -22.23 -1.37 -13.93
N ARG A 124 -22.19 -1.86 -15.18
CA ARG A 124 -21.86 -1.07 -16.38
C ARG A 124 -22.66 0.23 -16.52
N ASP A 125 -23.97 0.17 -16.28
CA ASP A 125 -24.86 1.32 -16.44
C ASP A 125 -25.03 2.17 -15.17
N THR A 126 -24.30 1.84 -14.12
CA THR A 126 -24.31 2.59 -12.86
C THR A 126 -23.21 3.65 -12.84
N PRO A 127 -23.33 4.70 -12.01
CA PRO A 127 -22.24 5.65 -11.77
C PRO A 127 -20.95 4.96 -11.30
N LEU A 128 -21.07 3.89 -10.51
CA LEU A 128 -19.93 3.10 -10.03
C LEU A 128 -19.21 2.39 -11.18
N GLY A 129 -19.94 1.84 -12.15
CA GLY A 129 -19.37 1.23 -13.35
C GLY A 129 -18.53 2.24 -14.15
N LYS A 130 -19.11 3.40 -14.47
CA LYS A 130 -18.40 4.47 -15.18
C LYS A 130 -17.14 4.94 -14.44
N LEU A 131 -17.23 5.15 -13.13
CA LEU A 131 -16.07 5.54 -12.31
C LEU A 131 -14.98 4.46 -12.32
N THR A 132 -15.38 3.19 -12.28
CA THR A 132 -14.44 2.06 -12.33
C THR A 132 -13.70 2.00 -13.66
N GLU A 133 -14.39 2.22 -14.78
CA GLU A 133 -13.76 2.27 -16.11
C GLU A 133 -12.76 3.41 -16.23
N LEU A 134 -13.14 4.61 -15.79
CA LEU A 134 -12.23 5.76 -15.73
C LEU A 134 -10.99 5.45 -14.88
N THR A 135 -11.19 4.89 -13.69
CA THR A 135 -10.09 4.52 -12.79
C THR A 135 -9.18 3.45 -13.43
N LYS A 136 -9.74 2.44 -14.11
CA LYS A 136 -8.95 1.41 -14.83
C LYS A 136 -8.12 2.05 -15.94
N HIS A 137 -8.69 3.00 -16.69
CA HIS A 137 -7.99 3.72 -17.74
C HIS A 137 -6.83 4.55 -17.16
N GLU A 138 -7.08 5.34 -16.11
CA GLU A 138 -6.07 6.16 -15.43
C GLU A 138 -4.91 5.33 -14.88
N ILE A 139 -5.21 4.21 -14.19
CA ILE A 139 -4.19 3.30 -13.66
C ILE A 139 -3.34 2.73 -14.79
N LYS A 140 -3.97 2.28 -15.89
CA LYS A 140 -3.27 1.72 -17.04
C LYS A 140 -2.35 2.77 -17.68
N THR A 141 -2.85 3.96 -17.96
CA THR A 141 -2.06 5.05 -18.57
C THR A 141 -0.89 5.45 -17.68
N THR A 142 -1.12 5.57 -16.37
CA THR A 142 -0.04 5.88 -15.40
C THR A 142 1.01 4.78 -15.40
N PHE A 143 0.59 3.51 -15.36
CA PHE A 143 1.51 2.37 -15.39
C PHE A 143 2.36 2.34 -16.66
N GLU A 144 1.74 2.51 -17.83
CA GLU A 144 2.45 2.55 -19.11
C GLU A 144 3.47 3.69 -19.17
N ALA A 145 3.10 4.89 -18.68
CA ALA A 145 4.00 6.04 -18.62
C ALA A 145 5.21 5.80 -17.68
N VAL A 146 4.98 5.15 -16.54
CA VAL A 146 6.06 4.78 -15.60
C VAL A 146 7.00 3.77 -16.23
N ILE A 147 6.48 2.72 -16.88
CA ILE A 147 7.30 1.71 -17.57
C ILE A 147 8.10 2.33 -18.71
N GLU A 148 7.48 3.20 -19.52
CA GLU A 148 8.16 3.87 -20.61
C GLU A 148 9.30 4.76 -20.11
N ALA A 149 9.08 5.53 -19.04
CA ALA A 149 10.13 6.30 -18.39
C ALA A 149 11.26 5.39 -17.89
N ALA A 150 10.90 4.28 -17.25
CA ALA A 150 11.86 3.32 -16.71
C ALA A 150 12.77 2.70 -17.79
N VAL A 151 12.20 2.35 -18.94
CA VAL A 151 12.94 1.79 -20.08
C VAL A 151 13.82 2.84 -20.76
N LYS A 152 13.34 4.07 -20.93
CA LYS A 152 14.09 5.13 -21.64
C LYS A 152 15.28 5.65 -20.87
N GLU A 153 15.22 5.66 -19.54
CA GLU A 153 16.32 6.15 -18.72
C GLU A 153 16.69 5.14 -17.61
N PRO A 154 17.28 3.99 -17.96
CA PRO A 154 17.60 2.93 -16.99
C PRO A 154 18.59 3.38 -15.92
N LYS A 155 19.44 4.37 -16.22
CA LYS A 155 20.36 4.95 -15.22
C LYS A 155 19.63 5.79 -14.18
N THR A 156 18.50 6.38 -14.55
CA THR A 156 17.66 7.21 -13.69
C THR A 156 16.63 6.35 -12.96
N PHE A 157 16.07 5.34 -13.63
CA PHE A 157 14.90 4.58 -13.18
C PHE A 157 15.11 3.07 -13.04
N GLY A 158 16.28 2.52 -13.38
CA GLY A 158 16.54 1.07 -13.40
C GLY A 158 16.62 0.40 -12.03
N ALA A 159 16.26 1.12 -10.97
CA ALA A 159 16.04 0.58 -9.63
C ALA A 159 14.55 0.31 -9.32
N LEU A 160 13.64 0.61 -10.26
CA LEU A 160 12.21 0.28 -10.20
C LEU A 160 11.93 -1.13 -10.73
#